data_AF-H1UY53-F1
#
_entry.id   AF-H1UY53-F1
#
_cell.length_a   1.000
_cell.length_b   1.000
_cell.length_c   1.000
_cell.angle_alpha   90.00
_cell.angle_beta   90.00
_cell.angle_gamma   90.00
#
_symmetry.space_group_name_H-M   'P 1'
#
loop_
_entity.id
_entity.type
_entity.pdbx_description
1 polymer ?
#
loop_
_entity_poly.entity_id
_entity_poly.type
_entity_poly.pdbx_seq_one_letter_code
_entity_poly.pdbx_strand_id
1 'polypeptide(L)'
;MKGKKFLSLRDRNGTHRRSKSSEPGHKNRPLSAEAFRALFKSDRPPSDDEVEDITRLLAESNITDVSAEHIRDSLNSKFAEGDVDKTVEFIQLQCKAMAGKITHYNPQVEM
;
A
#
# COMPACT_ATOMS: atom_id res chain seq x y z
N MET A 1 17.36 -0.08 57.39
CA MET A 1 16.25 -0.93 56.91
C MET A 1 16.04 -0.66 55.42
N LYS A 2 16.38 -1.60 54.52
CA LYS A 2 16.16 -1.43 53.07
C LYS A 2 14.72 -1.85 52.74
N GLY A 3 13.93 -0.93 52.19
CA GLY A 3 12.53 -1.14 51.84
C GLY A 3 12.35 -2.24 50.79
N LYS A 4 11.33 -3.07 50.96
CA LYS A 4 10.94 -4.12 50.00
C LYS A 4 10.36 -3.42 48.76
N LYS A 5 11.05 -3.54 47.62
CA LYS A 5 10.53 -3.06 46.33
C LYS A 5 9.46 -4.03 45.85
N PHE A 6 8.30 -3.51 45.44
CA PHE A 6 7.24 -4.33 44.85
C PHE A 6 7.70 -4.85 43.49
N LEU A 7 7.77 -6.19 43.35
CA LEU A 7 8.10 -6.86 42.10
C LEU A 7 6.98 -6.58 41.09
N SER A 8 7.35 -6.04 39.92
CA SER A 8 6.41 -5.91 38.80
C SER A 8 5.96 -7.30 38.34
N LEU A 9 4.76 -7.41 37.75
CA LEU A 9 4.19 -8.68 37.27
C LEU A 9 5.14 -9.51 36.38
N ARG A 10 6.19 -8.90 35.80
CA ARG A 10 7.22 -9.58 35.01
C ARG A 10 8.21 -10.43 35.82
N ASP A 11 8.41 -10.15 37.10
CA ASP A 11 9.38 -10.88 37.93
C ASP A 11 8.76 -12.06 38.71
N ARG A 12 7.42 -12.20 38.70
CA ARG A 12 6.72 -13.21 39.49
C ARG A 12 6.77 -14.61 38.89
N ASN A 13 7.13 -14.74 37.62
CA ASN A 13 7.21 -16.03 36.94
C ASN A 13 8.67 -16.35 36.60
N GLY A 14 9.32 -16.99 37.57
CA GLY A 14 10.63 -17.61 37.40
C GLY A 14 10.67 -18.55 36.19
N THR A 15 11.85 -18.60 35.58
CA THR A 15 12.32 -19.64 34.66
C THR A 15 11.53 -19.88 33.37
N HIS A 16 10.85 -18.88 32.81
CA HIS A 16 10.62 -18.92 31.37
C HIS A 16 11.85 -18.37 30.66
N ARG A 17 12.86 -19.23 30.47
CA ARG A 17 13.79 -19.06 29.36
C ARG A 17 12.90 -18.81 28.14
N ARG A 18 13.01 -17.64 27.52
CA ARG A 18 12.44 -17.40 26.21
C ARG A 18 13.09 -18.43 25.31
N SER A 19 12.47 -19.59 25.16
CA SER A 19 12.79 -20.54 24.11
C SER A 19 12.75 -19.70 22.85
N LYS A 20 13.94 -19.41 22.31
CA LYS A 20 14.07 -18.88 20.97
C LYS A 20 13.55 -20.02 20.10
N SER A 21 12.27 -20.03 19.79
CA SER A 21 11.75 -20.78 18.64
C SER A 21 12.21 -20.04 17.40
N SER A 22 13.50 -20.10 17.13
CA SER A 22 14.03 -19.96 15.78
C SER A 22 14.31 -21.37 15.31
N GLU A 23 13.37 -21.96 14.57
CA GLU A 23 13.73 -23.03 13.67
C GLU A 23 14.81 -22.52 12.70
N PRO A 24 15.80 -23.34 12.31
CA PRO A 24 16.68 -23.04 11.20
C PRO A 24 15.90 -23.26 9.91
N GLY A 25 14.94 -22.37 9.64
CA GLY A 25 14.05 -22.43 8.49
C GLY A 25 13.83 -21.00 8.03
N HIS A 26 14.06 -20.77 6.74
CA HIS A 26 14.15 -19.46 6.10
C HIS A 26 13.11 -18.46 6.60
N LYS A 27 13.58 -17.27 6.96
CA LYS A 27 12.73 -16.11 7.21
C LYS A 27 11.99 -15.81 5.90
N ASN A 28 10.78 -16.31 5.75
CA ASN A 28 9.88 -16.02 4.61
C ASN A 28 9.35 -14.58 4.65
N ARG A 29 10.12 -13.63 5.19
CA ARG A 29 9.86 -12.22 4.95
C ARG A 29 10.32 -11.98 3.53
N PRO A 30 9.44 -11.52 2.61
CA PRO A 30 9.87 -11.14 1.28
C PRO A 30 11.03 -10.14 1.45
N LEU A 31 12.23 -10.53 1.00
CA LEU A 31 13.46 -9.79 1.24
C LEU A 31 13.52 -8.50 0.39
N SER A 32 12.62 -8.35 -0.59
CA SER A 32 12.52 -7.18 -1.46
C SER A 32 11.13 -6.55 -1.41
N ALA A 33 11.08 -5.23 -1.54
CA ALA A 33 9.83 -4.48 -1.71
C ALA A 33 9.03 -4.99 -2.93
N GLU A 34 9.72 -5.48 -3.94
CA GLU A 34 9.15 -6.06 -5.15
C GLU A 34 8.32 -7.33 -4.87
N ALA A 35 8.81 -8.23 -4.01
CA ALA A 35 8.09 -9.45 -3.65
C ALA A 35 6.83 -9.16 -2.80
N PHE A 36 6.82 -8.09 -2.00
CA PHE A 36 5.60 -7.61 -1.35
C PHE A 36 4.60 -7.03 -2.36
N ARG A 37 5.08 -6.26 -3.36
CA ARG A 37 4.21 -5.69 -4.40
C ARG A 37 3.55 -6.76 -5.26
N ALA A 38 4.25 -7.87 -5.54
CA ALA A 38 3.73 -8.98 -6.33
C ALA A 38 2.43 -9.60 -5.78
N LEU A 39 2.21 -9.56 -4.45
CA LEU A 39 0.97 -10.06 -3.84
C LEU A 39 -0.28 -9.25 -4.21
N PHE A 40 -0.09 -8.03 -4.72
CA PHE A 40 -1.17 -7.09 -5.03
C PHE A 40 -1.26 -6.75 -6.52
N LYS A 41 -0.38 -7.31 -7.36
CA LYS A 41 -0.39 -7.06 -8.81
C LYS A 41 -1.39 -8.00 -9.49
N SER A 42 -2.10 -7.48 -10.48
CA SER A 42 -2.98 -8.29 -11.34
C SER A 42 -2.13 -9.16 -12.28
N ASP A 43 -2.66 -10.33 -12.67
CA ASP A 43 -2.01 -11.23 -13.63
C ASP A 43 -2.02 -10.69 -15.07
N ARG A 44 -2.73 -9.57 -15.33
CA ARG A 44 -2.80 -8.98 -16.67
C ARG A 44 -1.72 -7.89 -16.82
N PRO A 45 -0.75 -8.05 -17.74
CA PRO A 45 0.14 -6.95 -18.07
C PRO A 45 -0.68 -5.83 -18.74
N PRO A 46 -0.51 -4.58 -18.31
CA PRO A 46 -1.16 -3.43 -18.93
C PRO A 46 -0.64 -3.30 -20.36
N SER A 47 -1.53 -3.10 -21.34
CA SER A 47 -1.08 -2.87 -22.72
C SER A 47 -0.49 -1.47 -22.85
N ASP A 48 0.47 -1.29 -23.75
CA ASP A 48 1.05 0.04 -23.98
C ASP A 48 0.00 1.01 -24.57
N ASP A 49 -1.02 0.50 -25.29
CA ASP A 49 -2.16 1.27 -25.78
C ASP A 49 -2.98 1.90 -24.63
N GLU A 50 -3.27 1.13 -23.57
CA GLU A 50 -4.00 1.60 -22.39
C GLU A 50 -3.23 2.71 -21.67
N VAL A 51 -1.90 2.59 -21.61
CA VAL A 51 -1.03 3.61 -21.00
C VAL A 51 -1.08 4.91 -21.80
N GLU A 52 -1.03 4.82 -23.13
CA GLU A 52 -1.08 5.99 -24.02
C GLU A 52 -2.44 6.72 -23.90
N ASP A 53 -3.56 5.99 -23.89
CA ASP A 53 -4.89 6.57 -23.70
C ASP A 53 -5.01 7.29 -22.35
N ILE A 54 -4.49 6.70 -21.26
CA ILE A 54 -4.48 7.35 -19.94
C ILE A 54 -3.63 8.62 -19.95
N THR A 55 -2.45 8.60 -20.58
CA THR A 55 -1.62 9.82 -20.68
C THR A 55 -2.34 10.94 -21.43
N ARG A 56 -3.10 10.62 -22.49
CA ARG A 56 -3.90 11.61 -23.23
C ARG A 56 -4.98 12.23 -22.35
N LEU A 57 -5.75 11.39 -21.64
CA LEU A 57 -6.83 11.84 -20.75
C LEU A 57 -6.32 12.69 -19.56
N LEU A 58 -5.14 12.35 -19.02
CA LEU A 58 -4.49 13.13 -17.98
C LEU A 58 -4.02 14.50 -18.49
N ALA A 59 -3.49 14.55 -19.73
CA ALA A 59 -3.08 15.80 -20.37
C ALA A 59 -4.28 16.73 -20.60
N GLU A 60 -5.44 16.19 -21.04
CA GLU A 60 -6.70 16.94 -21.14
C GLU A 60 -7.15 17.52 -19.79
N SER A 61 -6.86 16.81 -18.70
CA SER A 61 -7.16 17.23 -17.32
C SER A 61 -6.11 18.19 -16.71
N ASN A 62 -5.14 18.67 -17.49
CA ASN A 62 -3.99 19.46 -17.04
C ASN A 62 -3.11 18.79 -15.98
N ILE A 63 -3.07 17.45 -15.94
CA ILE A 63 -2.16 16.70 -15.08
C ILE A 63 -0.98 16.25 -15.94
N THR A 64 0.13 16.97 -15.82
CA THR A 64 1.41 16.66 -16.46
C THR A 64 2.37 16.08 -15.41
N ASP A 65 3.37 15.31 -15.84
CA ASP A 65 4.41 14.67 -15.00
C ASP A 65 4.04 13.34 -14.29
N VAL A 66 3.08 12.58 -14.81
CA VAL A 66 2.85 11.20 -14.33
C VAL A 66 3.76 10.23 -15.08
N SER A 67 4.55 9.44 -14.35
CA SER A 67 5.42 8.43 -14.97
C SER A 67 4.60 7.26 -15.52
N ALA A 68 5.05 6.69 -16.65
CA ALA A 68 4.40 5.53 -17.25
C ALA A 68 4.38 4.32 -16.29
N GLU A 69 5.40 4.17 -15.43
CA GLU A 69 5.42 3.14 -14.38
C GLU A 69 4.28 3.35 -13.37
N HIS A 70 4.04 4.60 -12.93
CA HIS A 70 2.95 4.91 -12.01
C HIS A 70 1.57 4.66 -12.63
N ILE A 71 1.41 4.93 -13.92
CA ILE A 71 0.18 4.62 -14.66
C ILE A 71 -0.05 3.11 -14.69
N ARG A 72 0.98 2.31 -15.01
CA ARG A 72 0.88 0.84 -15.01
C ARG A 72 0.58 0.28 -13.62
N ASP A 73 1.21 0.81 -12.58
CA ASP A 73 0.93 0.40 -11.20
C ASP A 73 -0.50 0.80 -10.78
N SER A 74 -0.99 1.97 -11.22
CA SER A 74 -2.34 2.44 -10.93
C SER A 74 -3.41 1.64 -11.68
N LEU A 75 -3.16 1.26 -12.94
CA LEU A 75 -4.07 0.43 -13.75
C LEU A 75 -4.23 -0.98 -13.16
N ASN A 76 -3.16 -1.50 -12.56
CA ASN A 76 -3.17 -2.77 -11.83
C ASN A 76 -3.72 -2.68 -10.40
N SER A 77 -4.15 -1.50 -9.95
CA SER A 77 -4.75 -1.37 -8.63
C SER A 77 -6.10 -2.09 -8.56
N LYS A 78 -6.47 -2.55 -7.36
CA LYS A 78 -7.78 -3.16 -7.11
C LYS A 78 -8.96 -2.24 -7.40
N PHE A 79 -8.72 -0.92 -7.39
CA PHE A 79 -9.75 0.06 -7.68
C PHE A 79 -9.99 0.20 -9.18
N ALA A 80 -8.90 0.26 -9.96
CA ALA A 80 -8.97 0.39 -11.41
C ALA A 80 -9.39 -0.92 -12.11
N GLU A 81 -8.88 -2.07 -11.66
CA GLU A 81 -9.17 -3.39 -12.26
C GLU A 81 -8.94 -3.42 -13.79
N GLY A 82 -7.96 -2.67 -14.28
CA GLY A 82 -7.67 -2.54 -15.71
C GLY A 82 -8.57 -1.56 -16.49
N ASP A 83 -9.43 -0.79 -15.81
CA ASP A 83 -10.28 0.23 -16.42
C ASP A 83 -9.53 1.57 -16.54
N VAL A 84 -9.52 2.12 -17.76
CA VAL A 84 -8.83 3.38 -18.12
C VAL A 84 -9.46 4.56 -17.37
N ASP A 85 -10.78 4.67 -17.36
CA ASP A 85 -11.49 5.83 -16.79
C ASP A 85 -11.29 5.89 -15.27
N LYS A 86 -11.45 4.74 -14.59
CA LYS A 86 -11.21 4.63 -13.15
C LYS A 86 -9.75 4.92 -12.79
N THR A 87 -8.80 4.55 -13.65
CA THR A 87 -7.38 4.85 -13.41
C THR A 87 -7.12 6.35 -13.45
N VAL A 88 -7.73 7.06 -14.41
CA VAL A 88 -7.65 8.53 -14.47
C VAL A 88 -8.25 9.15 -13.21
N GLU A 89 -9.44 8.73 -12.79
CA GLU A 89 -10.06 9.22 -11.54
C GLU A 89 -9.19 8.96 -10.31
N PHE A 90 -8.59 7.77 -10.23
CA PHE A 90 -7.71 7.38 -9.14
C PHE A 90 -6.44 8.25 -9.09
N ILE A 91 -5.80 8.50 -10.23
CA ILE A 91 -4.63 9.38 -10.32
C ILE A 91 -5.02 10.82 -9.96
N GLN A 92 -6.17 11.32 -10.44
CA GLN A 92 -6.68 12.64 -10.07
C GLN A 92 -6.91 12.76 -8.56
N LEU A 93 -7.46 11.71 -7.93
CA LEU A 93 -7.67 11.66 -6.49
C LEU A 93 -6.33 11.73 -5.73
N GLN A 94 -5.32 10.97 -6.18
CA GLN A 94 -3.98 11.03 -5.60
C GLN A 94 -3.35 12.41 -5.73
N CYS A 95 -3.43 13.04 -6.90
CA CYS A 95 -2.92 14.40 -7.12
C CYS A 95 -3.60 15.41 -6.18
N LYS A 96 -4.94 15.33 -6.02
CA LYS A 96 -5.69 16.17 -5.07
C LYS A 96 -5.25 15.92 -3.63
N ALA A 97 -5.06 14.66 -3.24
CA ALA A 97 -4.60 14.28 -1.91
C ALA A 97 -3.18 14.78 -1.61
N MET A 98 -2.25 14.64 -2.57
CA MET A 98 -0.88 15.16 -2.45
C MET A 98 -0.84 16.69 -2.35
N ALA A 99 -1.74 17.38 -3.03
CA ALA A 99 -1.92 18.82 -2.88
C ALA A 99 -2.55 19.23 -1.54
N GLY A 100 -2.90 18.26 -0.66
CA GLY A 100 -3.51 18.52 0.63
C GLY A 100 -4.98 18.94 0.57
N LYS A 101 -5.67 18.69 -0.57
CA LYS A 101 -7.10 18.98 -0.69
C LYS A 101 -7.91 17.91 0.02
N ILE A 102 -8.57 18.29 1.11
CA ILE A 102 -9.49 17.42 1.84
C ILE A 102 -10.85 17.48 1.15
N THR A 103 -11.31 16.35 0.62
CA THR A 103 -12.68 16.20 0.11
C THR A 103 -13.65 15.91 1.25
N HIS A 104 -14.83 16.53 1.22
CA HIS A 104 -15.87 16.26 2.20
C HIS A 104 -16.37 14.81 2.11
N TYR A 105 -16.52 14.17 3.26
CA TYR A 105 -17.12 12.83 3.34
C TYR A 105 -18.61 12.91 3.06
N ASN A 106 -19.10 12.05 2.16
CA ASN A 106 -20.52 11.86 1.91
C ASN A 106 -20.99 10.58 2.61
N PRO A 107 -21.83 10.67 3.66
CA PRO A 107 -22.29 9.50 4.41
C PRO A 107 -23.26 8.59 3.64
N GLN A 108 -23.71 8.99 2.46
CA GLN A 108 -24.56 8.17 1.58
C GLN A 108 -23.75 7.17 0.73
N VAL A 109 -22.42 7.24 0.76
CA VAL A 109 -21.55 6.29 0.08
C VAL A 109 -21.21 5.16 1.05
N GLU A 110 -21.57 3.92 0.70
CA GLU A 110 -21.17 2.73 1.46
C GLU A 110 -19.67 2.47 1.27
N MET A 111 -18.97 2.09 2.35
CA MET A 111 -17.54 1.76 2.36
C MET A 111 -17.28 0.27 2.14
#